data_AF-A0A444ZJC8-F1
#
_entry.id   AF-A0A444ZJC8-F1
#
_cell.length_a   1.000
_cell.length_b   1.000
_cell.length_c   1.000
_cell.angle_alpha   90.00
_cell.angle_beta   90.00
_cell.angle_gamma   90.00
#
_symmetry.space_group_name_H-M   'P 1'
#
loop_
_entity.id
_entity.type
_entity.pdbx_description
1 polymer ?
#
loop_
_entity_poly.entity_id
_entity_poly.type
_entity_poly.pdbx_seq_one_letter_code
_entity_poly.pdbx_strand_id
1 'polypeptide(L)'
;MGLGFVYRELGRVNTSWVQEFYCNFFRYNLESVYLRGRMILVIEVAIEDVLGCLPKASDTDAYVQAGVEIHCMTYDYDTLRSVIATLDAPWVMDADNRKPKGMLFAYLTKEAWTWQQILAHYVMPTTHFTEILVDMLVLISCIMEGKEVYFSRLIKRFLWRGHVHGTLPFLTLITEMAE
;
A
#
# COMPACT_ATOMS: atom_id res chain seq x y z
N MET A 1 -2.19 -15.36 3.86
CA MET A 1 -2.09 -13.88 3.98
C MET A 1 -1.20 -13.22 2.92
N GLY A 2 -0.38 -13.90 2.12
CA GLY A 2 0.37 -13.24 1.03
C GLY A 2 1.44 -12.24 1.48
N LEU A 3 1.84 -12.26 2.76
CA LEU A 3 2.81 -11.35 3.37
C LEU A 3 4.28 -11.82 3.21
N GLY A 4 4.59 -12.57 2.16
CA GLY A 4 5.93 -13.14 1.94
C GLY A 4 7.02 -12.06 1.96
N PHE A 5 6.70 -10.87 1.47
CA PHE A 5 7.61 -9.73 1.41
C PHE A 5 8.10 -9.20 2.77
N VAL A 6 7.35 -9.40 3.85
CA VAL A 6 7.73 -8.93 5.20
C VAL A 6 8.97 -9.68 5.72
N TYR A 7 9.15 -10.92 5.28
CA TYR A 7 10.23 -11.80 5.74
C TYR A 7 11.41 -11.87 4.76
N ARG A 8 11.39 -11.07 3.67
CA ARG A 8 12.45 -11.07 2.67
C ARG A 8 13.68 -10.31 3.16
N GLU A 9 14.86 -10.86 2.88
CA GLU A 9 16.11 -10.11 3.04
C GLU A 9 16.16 -9.00 1.98
N LEU A 10 16.37 -7.76 2.42
CA LEU A 10 16.43 -6.62 1.52
C LEU A 10 17.81 -6.51 0.89
N GLY A 11 17.86 -6.58 -0.44
CA GLY A 11 19.07 -6.32 -1.21
C GLY A 11 19.56 -4.88 -1.10
N ARG A 12 20.77 -4.62 -1.62
CA ARG A 12 21.33 -3.27 -1.66
C ARG A 12 20.60 -2.44 -2.72
N VAL A 13 19.99 -1.32 -2.31
CA VAL A 13 19.32 -0.39 -3.24
C VAL A 13 20.32 0.20 -4.24
N ASN A 14 19.97 0.15 -5.53
CA ASN A 14 20.71 0.82 -6.59
C ASN A 14 20.01 2.14 -6.96
N THR A 15 20.44 3.24 -6.33
CA THR A 15 19.83 4.56 -6.52
C THR A 15 19.83 5.04 -7.98
N SER A 16 20.86 4.70 -8.76
CA SER A 16 20.93 5.08 -10.18
C SER A 16 19.83 4.39 -10.99
N TRP A 17 19.55 3.12 -10.69
CA TRP A 17 18.51 2.35 -11.39
C TRP A 17 17.12 2.86 -11.00
N VAL A 18 16.91 3.15 -9.72
CA VAL A 18 15.64 3.71 -9.25
C VAL A 18 15.36 5.07 -9.90
N GLN A 19 16.37 5.94 -9.99
CA GLN A 19 16.22 7.24 -10.66
C GLN A 19 15.86 7.09 -12.13
N GLU A 20 16.58 6.24 -12.87
CA GLU A 20 16.31 6.00 -14.30
C GLU A 20 14.92 5.38 -14.50
N PHE A 21 14.52 4.42 -13.66
CA PHE A 21 13.19 3.82 -13.67
C PHE A 21 12.11 4.90 -13.55
N TYR A 22 12.20 5.75 -12.53
CA TYR A 22 11.21 6.81 -12.34
C TYR A 22 11.24 7.85 -13.46
N CYS A 23 12.40 8.21 -14.02
CA CYS A 23 12.48 9.10 -15.18
C CYS A 23 11.76 8.54 -16.42
N ASN A 24 11.75 7.22 -16.58
CA ASN A 24 11.16 6.53 -17.73
C ASN A 24 9.70 6.13 -17.49
N PHE A 25 9.31 5.85 -16.25
CA PHE A 25 7.96 5.45 -15.86
C PHE A 25 6.90 6.50 -16.21
N PHE A 26 7.25 7.79 -16.25
CA PHE A 26 6.32 8.87 -16.59
C PHE A 26 6.12 9.10 -18.11
N ARG A 27 6.73 8.28 -19.00
CA ARG A 27 6.82 8.57 -20.45
C ARG A 27 5.82 7.84 -21.37
N TYR A 28 4.69 7.31 -20.85
CA TYR A 28 3.59 6.59 -21.54
C TYR A 28 3.68 5.04 -21.58
N ASN A 29 2.51 4.41 -21.35
CA ASN A 29 2.14 2.97 -21.25
C ASN A 29 2.84 2.15 -20.15
N LEU A 30 2.07 1.93 -19.07
CA LEU A 30 2.52 1.63 -17.70
C LEU A 30 2.54 0.16 -17.32
N GLU A 31 2.67 -0.69 -18.33
CA GLU A 31 2.89 -2.11 -18.11
C GLU A 31 4.38 -2.43 -18.22
N SER A 32 5.21 -1.47 -18.63
CA SER A 32 6.65 -1.67 -18.72
C SER A 32 7.46 -0.38 -18.61
N VAL A 33 8.72 -0.50 -18.18
CA VAL A 33 9.72 0.56 -18.13
C VAL A 33 11.01 0.08 -18.75
N TYR A 34 11.59 0.88 -19.64
CA TYR A 34 12.94 0.61 -20.10
C TYR A 34 13.96 1.05 -19.05
N LEU A 35 14.86 0.16 -18.68
CA LEU A 35 15.99 0.43 -17.80
C LEU A 35 17.23 -0.21 -18.40
N ARG A 36 18.25 0.60 -18.70
CA ARG A 36 19.52 0.16 -19.31
C ARG A 36 19.36 -0.69 -20.59
N GLY A 37 18.37 -0.38 -21.40
CA GLY A 37 18.08 -1.11 -22.64
C GLY A 37 17.33 -2.44 -22.44
N ARG A 38 16.91 -2.76 -21.21
CA ARG A 38 16.01 -3.88 -20.89
C ARG A 38 14.61 -3.36 -20.58
N MET A 39 13.59 -4.11 -20.95
CA MET A 39 12.21 -3.81 -20.58
C MET A 39 11.87 -4.53 -19.28
N ILE A 40 11.50 -3.79 -18.25
CA ILE A 40 10.99 -4.29 -16.97
C ILE A 40 9.47 -4.21 -17.01
N LEU A 41 8.76 -5.29 -16.68
CA LEU A 41 7.30 -5.27 -16.61
C LEU A 41 6.81 -4.74 -15.26
N VAL A 42 5.81 -3.86 -15.28
CA VAL A 42 5.14 -3.29 -14.09
C VAL A 42 3.69 -3.78 -14.04
N ILE A 43 3.53 -5.09 -14.05
CA ILE A 43 2.24 -5.80 -13.99
C ILE A 43 2.13 -6.58 -12.67
N GLU A 44 0.90 -6.93 -12.27
CA GLU A 44 0.64 -7.60 -10.97
C GLU A 44 1.50 -8.86 -10.82
N VAL A 45 1.55 -9.72 -11.85
CA VAL A 45 2.35 -10.97 -11.86
C VAL A 45 3.85 -10.72 -11.66
N ALA A 46 4.44 -9.73 -12.34
CA ALA A 46 5.86 -9.44 -12.19
C ALA A 46 6.19 -8.92 -10.77
N ILE A 47 5.27 -8.16 -10.18
CA ILE A 47 5.40 -7.70 -8.79
C ILE A 47 5.23 -8.88 -7.81
N GLU A 48 4.31 -9.81 -8.09
CA GLU A 48 4.10 -11.02 -7.29
C GLU A 48 5.37 -11.89 -7.24
N ASP A 49 5.95 -12.15 -8.40
CA ASP A 49 7.16 -12.97 -8.55
C ASP A 49 8.32 -12.39 -7.73
N VAL A 50 8.56 -11.08 -7.84
CA VAL A 50 9.62 -10.41 -7.09
C VAL A 50 9.34 -10.44 -5.59
N LEU A 51 8.10 -10.15 -5.16
CA LEU A 51 7.75 -10.09 -3.75
C LEU A 51 7.58 -11.47 -3.08
N GLY A 52 7.56 -12.56 -3.85
CA GLY A 52 7.20 -13.88 -3.35
C GLY A 52 5.77 -13.90 -2.78
N CYS A 53 4.87 -13.09 -3.32
CA CYS A 53 3.47 -13.07 -2.91
C CYS A 53 2.73 -14.27 -3.50
N LEU A 54 1.66 -14.71 -2.83
CA LEU A 54 0.81 -15.76 -3.39
C LEU A 54 0.03 -15.21 -4.60
N PRO A 55 -0.13 -16.01 -5.67
CA PRO A 55 -0.96 -15.62 -6.80
C PRO A 55 -2.39 -15.35 -6.35
N LYS A 56 -3.03 -14.42 -7.05
CA LYS A 56 -4.44 -14.05 -6.88
C LYS A 56 -5.36 -15.29 -6.94
N ALA A 57 -6.18 -15.51 -5.91
CA ALA A 57 -7.18 -16.60 -5.88
C ALA A 57 -8.57 -16.19 -6.39
N SER A 58 -8.92 -14.90 -6.32
CA SER A 58 -10.22 -14.32 -6.68
C SER A 58 -10.07 -12.93 -7.30
N ASP A 59 -11.05 -12.48 -8.09
CA ASP A 59 -11.05 -11.13 -8.68
C ASP A 59 -11.14 -9.99 -7.66
N THR A 60 -11.73 -10.26 -6.50
CA THR A 60 -11.97 -9.28 -5.43
C THR A 60 -11.29 -9.73 -4.14
N ASP A 61 -10.63 -8.79 -3.47
CA ASP A 61 -10.11 -8.97 -2.10
C ASP A 61 -10.86 -8.09 -1.10
N ALA A 62 -10.60 -8.29 0.20
CA ALA A 62 -11.28 -7.56 1.26
C ALA A 62 -11.04 -6.05 1.21
N TYR A 63 -9.88 -5.61 0.70
CA TYR A 63 -9.57 -4.19 0.57
C TYR A 63 -10.38 -3.53 -0.55
N VAL A 64 -10.48 -4.18 -1.71
CA VAL A 64 -11.29 -3.71 -2.83
C VAL A 64 -12.76 -3.68 -2.44
N GLN A 65 -13.24 -4.72 -1.75
CA GLN A 65 -14.61 -4.79 -1.25
C GLN A 65 -14.93 -3.65 -0.26
N ALA A 66 -14.03 -3.39 0.69
CA ALA A 66 -14.17 -2.25 1.61
C ALA A 66 -14.21 -0.90 0.84
N GLY A 67 -13.44 -0.75 -0.22
CA GLY A 67 -13.50 0.43 -1.10
C GLY A 67 -14.88 0.64 -1.74
N VAL A 68 -15.54 -0.44 -2.17
CA VAL A 68 -16.92 -0.40 -2.70
C VAL A 68 -17.90 0.02 -1.61
N GLU A 69 -17.80 -0.57 -0.42
CA GLU A 69 -18.67 -0.25 0.71
C GLU A 69 -18.52 1.20 1.18
N ILE A 70 -17.29 1.74 1.18
CA ILE A 70 -17.03 3.15 1.50
C ILE A 70 -17.68 4.06 0.46
N HIS A 71 -17.57 3.72 -0.83
CA HIS A 71 -18.20 4.48 -1.90
C HIS A 71 -19.73 4.45 -1.82
N CYS A 72 -20.30 3.31 -1.44
CA CYS A 72 -21.73 3.09 -1.27
C CYS A 72 -22.28 3.56 0.08
N MET A 73 -21.45 4.12 0.97
CA MET A 73 -21.81 4.53 2.34
C MET A 73 -22.35 3.40 3.22
N THR A 74 -21.94 2.16 2.96
CA THR A 74 -22.34 0.97 3.73
C THR A 74 -21.23 0.42 4.61
N TYR A 75 -20.04 1.03 4.57
CA TYR A 75 -18.88 0.56 5.33
C TYR A 75 -19.04 0.80 6.83
N ASP A 76 -18.76 -0.23 7.62
CA ASP A 76 -18.85 -0.17 9.08
C ASP A 76 -17.55 0.35 9.71
N TYR A 77 -17.52 1.68 9.92
CA TYR A 77 -16.39 2.35 10.58
C TYR A 77 -16.26 1.99 12.06
N ASP A 78 -17.34 1.59 12.74
CA ASP A 78 -17.26 1.22 14.15
C ASP A 78 -16.55 -0.13 14.32
N THR A 79 -16.88 -1.09 13.46
CA THR A 79 -16.14 -2.37 13.37
C THR A 79 -14.67 -2.11 13.02
N LEU A 80 -14.37 -1.28 12.02
CA LEU A 80 -13.00 -0.90 11.70
C LEU A 80 -12.27 -0.36 12.94
N ARG A 81 -12.83 0.66 13.61
CA ARG A 81 -12.24 1.28 14.79
C ARG A 81 -11.94 0.27 15.90
N SER A 82 -12.86 -0.67 16.14
CA SER A 82 -12.71 -1.70 17.18
C SER A 82 -11.51 -2.62 16.95
N VAL A 83 -11.11 -2.82 15.69
CA VAL A 83 -9.95 -3.66 15.33
C VAL A 83 -8.64 -2.90 15.49
N ILE A 84 -8.60 -1.64 15.04
CA ILE A 84 -7.33 -0.93 14.83
C ILE A 84 -6.96 0.09 15.92
N ALA A 85 -7.91 0.51 16.75
CA ALA A 85 -7.73 1.67 17.61
C ALA A 85 -7.99 1.38 19.10
N THR A 86 -7.54 2.30 19.96
CA THR A 86 -7.92 2.34 21.36
C THR A 86 -9.42 2.68 21.50
N LEU A 87 -10.01 2.30 22.64
CA LEU A 87 -11.41 2.61 22.95
C LEU A 87 -11.71 4.10 22.74
N ASP A 88 -12.86 4.40 22.13
CA ASP A 88 -13.37 5.75 21.88
C ASP A 88 -12.48 6.67 21.02
N ALA A 89 -11.56 6.10 20.24
CA ALA A 89 -10.73 6.86 19.31
C ALA A 89 -11.60 7.74 18.37
N PRO A 90 -11.36 9.06 18.31
CA PRO A 90 -12.12 9.95 17.44
C PRO A 90 -11.67 9.82 15.98
N TRP A 91 -12.65 9.92 15.08
CA TRP A 91 -12.40 10.05 13.65
C TRP A 91 -12.03 11.49 13.29
N VAL A 92 -11.06 11.64 12.40
CA VAL A 92 -10.87 12.87 11.64
C VAL A 92 -11.86 12.83 10.47
N MET A 93 -12.80 13.76 10.47
CA MET A 93 -13.87 13.83 9.48
C MET A 93 -13.41 14.61 8.24
N ASP A 94 -14.11 14.40 7.11
CA ASP A 94 -13.92 15.24 5.92
C ASP A 94 -14.46 16.67 6.12
N ALA A 95 -14.24 17.54 5.14
CA ALA A 95 -14.62 18.95 5.23
C ALA A 95 -16.14 19.16 5.41
N ASP A 96 -16.96 18.24 4.89
CA ASP A 96 -18.41 18.27 4.99
C ASP A 96 -18.93 17.56 6.26
N ASN A 97 -18.04 16.99 7.07
CA ASN A 97 -18.34 16.22 8.27
C ASN A 97 -19.29 15.02 8.01
N ARG A 98 -19.22 14.43 6.82
CA ARG A 98 -20.12 13.34 6.37
C ARG A 98 -19.50 11.97 6.54
N LYS A 99 -18.19 11.85 6.36
CA LYS A 99 -17.49 10.57 6.49
C LYS A 99 -16.12 10.74 7.15
N PRO A 100 -15.64 9.69 7.83
CA PRO A 100 -14.26 9.64 8.28
C PRO A 100 -13.30 9.75 7.10
N LYS A 101 -12.30 10.60 7.26
CA LYS A 101 -11.16 10.73 6.34
C LYS A 101 -9.93 9.99 6.88
N GLY A 102 -9.79 9.93 8.21
CA GLY A 102 -8.67 9.26 8.85
C GLY A 102 -8.77 9.25 10.36
N MET A 103 -7.69 8.85 11.03
CA MET A 103 -7.57 8.84 12.48
C MET A 103 -6.16 9.30 12.87
N LEU A 104 -6.03 9.95 14.03
CA LEU A 104 -4.70 10.27 14.52
C LEU A 104 -3.94 9.00 14.90
N PHE A 105 -2.68 8.96 14.51
CA PHE A 105 -1.76 7.84 14.75
C PHE A 105 -1.63 7.47 16.22
N ALA A 106 -1.74 8.46 17.12
CA ALA A 106 -1.66 8.26 18.57
C ALA A 106 -2.79 7.35 19.12
N TYR A 107 -3.88 7.15 18.38
CA TYR A 107 -5.00 6.32 18.80
C TYR A 107 -4.94 4.88 18.28
N LEU A 108 -3.94 4.53 17.46
CA LEU A 108 -3.80 3.15 17.00
C LEU A 108 -3.35 2.23 18.13
N THR A 109 -3.80 0.98 18.10
CA THR A 109 -3.22 -0.07 18.94
C THR A 109 -1.76 -0.30 18.55
N LYS A 110 -0.95 -0.90 19.44
CA LYS A 110 0.46 -1.20 19.17
C LYS A 110 0.64 -2.09 17.93
N GLU A 111 -0.28 -3.01 17.71
CA GLU A 111 -0.25 -3.89 16.55
C GLU A 111 -0.58 -3.12 15.25
N ALA A 112 -1.68 -2.35 15.25
CA ALA A 112 -2.05 -1.51 14.11
C ALA A 112 -0.96 -0.48 13.77
N TRP A 113 -0.32 0.09 14.79
CA TRP A 113 0.85 0.96 14.68
C TRP A 113 2.01 0.29 13.95
N THR A 114 2.33 -0.95 14.31
CA THR A 114 3.41 -1.72 13.70
C THR A 114 3.11 -2.00 12.22
N TRP A 115 1.88 -2.40 11.92
CA TRP A 115 1.42 -2.60 10.55
C TRP A 115 1.43 -1.32 9.73
N GLN A 116 1.01 -0.18 10.31
CA GLN A 116 1.07 1.11 9.63
C GLN A 116 2.51 1.42 9.19
N GLN A 117 3.49 1.21 10.06
CA GLN A 117 4.89 1.45 9.75
C GLN A 117 5.37 0.54 8.62
N ILE A 118 5.09 -0.77 8.68
CA ILE A 118 5.48 -1.71 7.62
C ILE A 118 4.84 -1.30 6.30
N LEU A 119 3.53 -1.10 6.26
CA LEU A 119 2.81 -0.84 5.03
C LEU A 119 3.15 0.53 4.42
N ALA A 120 3.47 1.53 5.24
CA ALA A 120 3.94 2.84 4.78
C ALA A 120 5.28 2.75 4.03
N HIS A 121 6.07 1.70 4.23
CA HIS A 121 7.33 1.50 3.49
C HIS A 121 7.16 0.59 2.27
N TYR A 122 6.30 -0.43 2.36
CA TYR A 122 6.23 -1.49 1.35
C TYR A 122 5.04 -1.43 0.39
N VAL A 123 3.93 -0.78 0.77
CA VAL A 123 2.65 -0.91 0.04
C VAL A 123 2.03 0.45 -0.27
N MET A 124 1.87 1.30 0.75
CA MET A 124 1.22 2.60 0.64
C MET A 124 2.12 3.70 1.20
N PRO A 125 3.14 4.13 0.43
CA PRO A 125 4.04 5.20 0.84
C PRO A 125 3.31 6.46 1.30
N THR A 126 3.70 6.96 2.47
CA THR A 126 3.19 8.22 3.03
C THR A 126 4.32 9.00 3.69
N THR A 127 4.26 10.34 3.59
CA THR A 127 5.15 11.26 4.31
C THR A 127 4.49 11.84 5.57
N HIS A 128 3.20 11.57 5.77
CA HIS A 128 2.43 12.07 6.90
C HIS A 128 2.07 10.90 7.81
N PHE A 129 2.63 10.91 9.03
CA PHE A 129 2.44 9.87 10.04
C PHE A 129 1.55 10.34 11.19
N THR A 130 1.06 11.57 11.18
CA THR A 130 0.22 12.10 12.26
C THR A 130 -1.25 11.73 12.10
N GLU A 131 -1.80 11.88 10.89
CA GLU A 131 -3.15 11.49 10.50
C GLU A 131 -3.05 10.35 9.50
N ILE A 132 -3.61 9.20 9.84
CA ILE A 132 -3.61 8.00 9.02
C ILE A 132 -4.93 7.94 8.26
N LEU A 133 -4.86 7.94 6.93
CA LEU A 133 -6.04 7.92 6.06
C LEU A 133 -6.83 6.61 6.20
N VAL A 134 -8.15 6.68 6.02
CA VAL A 134 -9.03 5.49 6.04
C VAL A 134 -8.54 4.39 5.13
N ASP A 135 -8.04 4.70 3.92
CA ASP A 135 -7.45 3.71 3.01
C ASP A 135 -6.34 2.88 3.72
N MET A 136 -5.46 3.52 4.47
CA MET A 136 -4.40 2.83 5.21
C MET A 136 -4.96 2.01 6.37
N LEU A 137 -5.95 2.56 7.10
CA LEU A 137 -6.60 1.91 8.24
C LEU A 137 -7.36 0.64 7.83
N VAL A 138 -8.08 0.69 6.72
CA VAL A 138 -8.77 -0.46 6.12
C VAL A 138 -7.77 -1.56 5.80
N LEU A 139 -6.65 -1.21 5.14
CA LEU A 139 -5.61 -2.19 4.82
C LEU A 139 -5.04 -2.87 6.07
N ILE A 140 -4.77 -2.10 7.13
CA ILE A 140 -4.31 -2.63 8.42
C ILE A 140 -5.34 -3.59 9.00
N SER A 141 -6.63 -3.22 9.00
CA SER A 141 -7.70 -4.08 9.52
C SER A 141 -7.81 -5.40 8.77
N CYS A 142 -7.72 -5.38 7.44
CA CYS A 142 -7.74 -6.60 6.64
C CYS A 142 -6.61 -7.55 7.04
N ILE A 143 -5.41 -7.04 7.32
CA ILE A 143 -4.28 -7.87 7.75
C ILE A 143 -4.49 -8.41 9.17
N MET A 144 -4.90 -7.56 10.10
CA MET A 144 -5.13 -7.96 11.50
C MET A 144 -6.25 -8.99 11.63
N GLU A 145 -7.28 -8.90 10.79
CA GLU A 145 -8.36 -9.88 10.73
C GLU A 145 -8.01 -11.13 9.88
N GLY A 146 -6.81 -11.19 9.30
CA GLY A 146 -6.37 -12.31 8.45
C GLY A 146 -7.12 -12.43 7.13
N LYS A 147 -7.78 -11.36 6.67
CA LYS A 147 -8.50 -11.30 5.39
C LYS A 147 -7.51 -11.34 4.22
N GLU A 148 -7.98 -11.86 3.10
CA GLU A 148 -7.18 -11.89 1.87
C GLU A 148 -7.04 -10.47 1.28
N VAL A 149 -5.82 -10.11 0.90
CA VAL A 149 -5.44 -8.82 0.31
C VAL A 149 -4.41 -9.05 -0.79
N TYR A 150 -4.62 -8.46 -1.97
CA TYR A 150 -3.68 -8.56 -3.09
C TYR A 150 -2.68 -7.39 -3.08
N PHE A 151 -1.54 -7.60 -2.41
CA PHE A 151 -0.50 -6.59 -2.29
C PHE A 151 0.10 -6.15 -3.62
N SER A 152 0.25 -7.06 -4.58
CA SER A 152 0.76 -6.76 -5.93
C SER A 152 -0.05 -5.67 -6.64
N ARG A 153 -1.38 -5.79 -6.59
CA ARG A 153 -2.32 -4.79 -7.11
C ARG A 153 -2.20 -3.47 -6.38
N LEU A 154 -2.13 -3.49 -5.05
CA LEU A 154 -1.99 -2.27 -4.24
C LEU A 154 -0.67 -1.56 -4.56
N ILE A 155 0.44 -2.30 -4.59
CA ILE A 155 1.76 -1.78 -4.91
C ILE A 155 1.78 -1.20 -6.33
N LYS A 156 1.21 -1.89 -7.33
CA LYS A 156 1.07 -1.34 -8.69
C LYS A 156 0.27 -0.03 -8.68
N ARG A 157 -0.84 0.02 -7.95
CA ARG A 157 -1.69 1.22 -7.81
C ARG A 157 -0.95 2.38 -7.14
N PHE A 158 -0.15 2.12 -6.11
CA PHE A 158 0.59 3.15 -5.37
C PHE A 158 1.92 3.53 -6.02
N LEU A 159 2.56 2.63 -6.78
CA LEU A 159 3.66 2.95 -7.70
C LEU A 159 3.22 4.04 -8.67
N TRP A 160 1.99 3.95 -9.20
CA TRP A 160 1.44 4.99 -10.06
C TRP A 160 1.20 6.33 -9.36
N ARG A 161 0.89 6.29 -8.06
CA ARG A 161 0.77 7.49 -7.22
C ARG A 161 2.12 8.03 -6.74
N GLY A 162 3.22 7.49 -7.27
CA GLY A 162 4.59 7.51 -6.72
C GLY A 162 5.32 8.85 -6.62
N HIS A 163 4.61 9.98 -6.55
CA HIS A 163 5.20 11.21 -6.06
C HIS A 163 4.58 11.61 -4.73
N VAL A 164 5.18 11.13 -3.64
CA VAL A 164 4.94 11.71 -2.32
C VAL A 164 6.07 12.69 -2.04
N HIS A 165 5.81 13.98 -2.30
CA HIS A 165 6.63 15.11 -1.85
C HIS A 165 8.16 14.94 -1.99
N GLY A 166 8.66 14.59 -3.18
CA GLY A 166 10.11 14.52 -3.43
C GLY A 166 10.83 13.23 -2.98
N THR A 167 10.10 12.21 -2.50
CA THR A 167 10.67 10.88 -2.22
C THR A 167 10.36 9.89 -3.35
N LEU A 168 11.32 9.02 -3.68
CA LEU A 168 11.14 7.91 -4.63
C LEU A 168 10.69 6.68 -3.82
N PRO A 169 9.41 6.27 -3.91
CA PRO A 169 8.95 5.11 -3.15
C PRO A 169 9.49 3.80 -3.73
N PHE A 170 9.27 2.68 -3.04
CA PHE A 170 9.56 1.33 -3.53
C PHE A 170 11.01 1.09 -4.02
N LEU A 171 12.00 1.76 -3.42
CA LEU A 171 13.41 1.70 -3.83
C LEU A 171 13.94 0.27 -3.98
N THR A 172 13.66 -0.57 -2.99
CA THR A 172 14.11 -1.97 -2.97
C THR A 172 13.43 -2.80 -4.04
N LEU A 173 12.09 -2.70 -4.15
CA LEU A 173 11.32 -3.41 -5.16
C LEU A 173 11.81 -3.06 -6.58
N ILE A 174 12.06 -1.79 -6.87
CA ILE A 174 12.52 -1.35 -8.19
C ILE A 174 13.92 -1.90 -8.50
N THR A 175 14.80 -1.94 -7.50
CA THR A 175 16.13 -2.52 -7.67
C THR A 175 16.01 -4.01 -8.01
N GLU A 176 15.17 -4.75 -7.28
CA GLU A 176 14.98 -6.19 -7.49
C GLU A 176 14.27 -6.52 -8.82
N MET A 177 13.31 -5.69 -9.25
CA MET A 177 12.69 -5.84 -10.58
C MET A 177 13.67 -5.60 -11.74
N ALA A 178 14.81 -4.95 -11.47
CA ALA A 178 15.81 -4.56 -12.46
C ALA A 178 17.01 -5.51 -12.55
N GLU A 179 17.18 -6.41 -11.58
CA GLU A 179 18.23 -7.45 -11.56
C GLU A 179 17.88 -8.61 -12.50
#